data_AF-A0A222SRH5-F1
#
_entry.id   AF-A0A222SRH5-F1
#
_cell.length_a   1.000
_cell.length_b   1.000
_cell.length_c   1.000
_cell.angle_alpha   90.00
_cell.angle_beta   90.00
_cell.angle_gamma   90.00
#
_symmetry.space_group_name_H-M   'P 1'
#
loop_
_entity.id
_entity.type
_entity.pdbx_description
1 polymer ?
#
loop_
_entity_poly.entity_id
_entity_poly.type
_entity_poly.pdbx_seq_one_letter_code
_entity_poly.pdbx_strand_id
1 'polypeptide(L)'
;MAAQADRRRRASVAASSRRSTPAQVALAWLLAKGEHIVPIPGTKRAARVAENTAADTVELTAEQPAKLDSLPPAAGHDGNEEVRRRIER
;
A
#
# COMPACT_ATOMS: atom_id res chain seq x y z
N MET A 1 -12.48 -3.07 20.31
CA MET A 1 -11.02 -3.17 20.53
C MET A 1 -10.34 -4.28 19.71
N ALA A 2 -10.93 -5.47 19.53
CA ALA A 2 -10.29 -6.58 18.79
C ALA A 2 -10.27 -6.46 17.24
N ALA A 3 -11.20 -5.73 16.62
CA ALA A 3 -11.32 -5.60 15.15
C ALA A 3 -10.27 -4.70 14.46
N GLN A 4 -9.41 -4.02 15.24
CA GLN A 4 -8.33 -3.17 14.72
C GLN A 4 -7.00 -3.92 14.63
N ALA A 5 -6.85 -5.01 15.39
CA ALA A 5 -5.68 -5.89 15.40
C ALA A 5 -5.64 -6.80 14.16
N ASP A 6 -6.80 -7.21 13.65
CA ASP A 6 -6.91 -8.04 12.44
C ASP A 6 -6.60 -7.25 11.15
N ARG A 7 -6.93 -5.95 11.14
CA ARG A 7 -6.64 -5.01 10.05
C ARG A 7 -5.14 -4.78 9.80
N ARG A 8 -4.31 -4.99 10.82
CA ARG A 8 -2.84 -4.90 10.74
C ARG A 8 -2.19 -6.21 10.31
N ARG A 9 -2.91 -7.35 10.36
CA ARG A 9 -2.36 -8.69 10.17
C ARG A 9 -2.21 -9.14 8.71
N ARG A 10 -2.78 -8.44 7.74
CA ARG A 10 -2.76 -8.86 6.33
C ARG A 10 -1.95 -7.91 5.44
N ALA A 11 -0.64 -8.05 5.56
CA ALA A 11 0.38 -7.78 4.53
C ALA A 11 1.71 -8.43 4.98
N SER A 12 1.70 -9.72 5.32
CA SER A 12 2.89 -10.43 5.83
C SER A 12 3.59 -11.26 4.76
N VAL A 13 3.59 -10.80 3.51
CA VAL A 13 4.29 -11.54 2.45
C VAL A 13 5.82 -11.34 2.51
N ALA A 14 6.34 -10.24 3.06
CA ALA A 14 7.79 -10.01 3.06
C ALA A 14 8.33 -8.96 4.06
N ALA A 15 7.66 -8.67 5.17
CA ALA A 15 8.20 -7.73 6.18
C ALA A 15 9.36 -8.32 7.02
N SER A 16 9.72 -9.59 6.80
CA SER A 16 10.64 -10.32 7.68
C SER A 16 12.12 -10.12 7.37
N SER A 17 12.49 -9.28 6.39
CA SER A 17 13.90 -8.97 6.09
C SER A 17 14.25 -7.48 6.09
N ARG A 18 13.27 -6.56 6.01
CA ARG A 18 13.51 -5.11 6.05
C ARG A 18 12.38 -4.40 6.79
N ARG A 19 12.70 -3.36 7.59
CA ARG A 19 11.80 -2.58 8.46
C ARG A 19 10.79 -1.71 7.68
N SER A 20 10.10 -2.25 6.69
CA SER A 20 9.19 -1.50 5.82
C SER A 20 7.74 -1.66 6.27
N THR A 21 6.96 -0.59 6.24
CA THR A 21 5.52 -0.66 6.55
C THR A 21 4.74 -1.30 5.40
N PRO A 22 3.53 -1.84 5.65
CA PRO A 22 2.66 -2.33 4.59
C PRO A 22 2.39 -1.32 3.47
N ALA A 23 2.25 -0.04 3.82
CA ALA A 23 2.02 1.02 2.84
C ALA A 23 3.24 1.23 1.94
N GLN A 24 4.44 1.17 2.52
CA GLN A 24 5.69 1.27 1.78
C GLN A 24 5.87 0.07 0.83
N VAL A 25 5.59 -1.14 1.29
CA VAL A 25 5.67 -2.34 0.44
C VAL A 25 4.70 -2.25 -0.74
N ALA A 26 3.48 -1.76 -0.52
CA ALA A 26 2.49 -1.57 -1.58
C ALA A 26 2.93 -0.53 -2.62
N LEU A 27 3.48 0.60 -2.17
CA LEU A 27 3.98 1.66 -3.06
C LEU A 27 5.22 1.20 -3.85
N ALA A 28 6.16 0.53 -3.19
CA ALA A 28 7.34 -0.04 -3.85
C ALA A 28 6.96 -1.08 -4.92
N TRP A 29 5.92 -1.89 -4.65
CA TRP A 29 5.38 -2.82 -5.64
C TRP A 29 4.77 -2.12 -6.85
N LEU A 30 4.06 -1.00 -6.66
CA LEU A 30 3.54 -0.21 -7.78
C LEU A 30 4.68 0.40 -8.62
N LEU A 31 5.69 0.96 -7.96
CA LEU A 31 6.87 1.54 -8.63
C LEU A 31 7.65 0.46 -9.43
N ALA A 32 7.74 -0.76 -8.90
CA ALA A 32 8.43 -1.87 -9.56
C ALA A 32 7.74 -2.38 -10.85
N LYS A 33 6.49 -1.99 -11.11
CA LYS A 33 5.77 -2.41 -12.33
C LYS A 33 6.21 -1.68 -13.60
N GLY A 34 6.95 -0.57 -13.47
CA GLY A 34 7.53 0.13 -14.62
C GLY A 34 7.86 1.58 -14.31
N GLU A 35 8.90 2.11 -14.97
CA GLU A 35 9.41 3.48 -14.74
C GLU A 35 8.40 4.60 -15.04
N HIS A 36 7.36 4.29 -15.82
CA HIS A 36 6.30 5.23 -16.19
C HIS A 36 5.14 5.23 -15.18
N ILE A 37 5.21 4.44 -14.11
CA ILE A 37 4.17 4.35 -13.09
C ILE A 37 4.52 5.27 -11.93
N VAL A 38 3.71 6.31 -11.75
CA VAL A 38 3.86 7.29 -10.67
C VAL A 38 2.63 7.23 -9.75
N PRO A 39 2.69 6.51 -8.61
CA PRO A 39 1.58 6.47 -7.67
C PRO A 39 1.39 7.83 -6.99
N ILE A 40 0.14 8.25 -6.81
CA ILE A 40 -0.23 9.53 -6.15
C ILE A 40 -0.95 9.24 -4.83
N PRO A 41 -0.24 8.80 -3.78
CA PRO A 41 -0.87 8.42 -2.53
C PRO A 41 -1.40 9.63 -1.77
N GLY A 42 -2.72 9.70 -1.63
CA GLY A 42 -3.39 10.73 -0.83
C GLY A 42 -3.28 10.46 0.68
N THR A 43 -3.05 11.51 1.47
CA THR A 43 -3.11 11.44 2.94
C THR A 43 -3.45 12.80 3.55
N LYS A 44 -4.14 12.79 4.69
CA LYS A 44 -4.40 13.99 5.52
C LYS A 44 -3.39 14.18 6.66
N ARG A 45 -2.39 13.29 6.78
CA ARG A 45 -1.45 13.24 7.91
C ARG A 45 -0.02 13.42 7.41
N ALA A 46 0.70 14.41 7.95
CA ALA A 46 2.09 14.70 7.57
C ALA A 46 3.02 13.49 7.77
N ALA A 47 2.88 12.75 8.88
CA ALA A 47 3.67 11.54 9.13
C ALA A 47 3.53 10.47 8.02
N ARG A 48 2.38 10.42 7.34
CA ARG A 48 2.16 9.49 6.23
C ARG A 48 2.80 9.96 4.93
N VAL A 49 3.03 11.26 4.77
CA VAL A 49 3.80 11.75 3.62
C VAL A 49 5.23 11.20 3.71
N ALA A 50 5.88 11.38 4.87
CA ALA A 50 7.22 10.84 5.11
C ALA A 50 7.28 9.31 4.96
N GLU A 51 6.28 8.60 5.50
CA GLU A 51 6.17 7.14 5.33
C GLU A 51 6.06 6.74 3.85
N ASN A 52 5.18 7.40 3.09
CA ASN A 52 4.95 7.11 1.68
C ASN A 52 6.18 7.43 0.82
N THR A 53 6.86 8.55 1.05
CA THR A 53 8.07 8.94 0.31
C THR A 53 9.20 7.93 0.51
N ALA A 54 9.35 7.38 1.73
CA ALA A 54 10.37 6.37 2.00
C ALA A 54 10.15 5.03 1.27
N ALA A 55 8.99 4.81 0.64
CA ALA A 55 8.72 3.60 -0.14
C ALA A 55 9.67 3.42 -1.33
N ASP A 56 10.17 4.50 -1.92
CA ASP A 56 11.12 4.47 -3.05
C ASP A 56 12.45 3.79 -2.69
N THR A 57 12.80 3.75 -1.39
CA THR A 57 14.00 3.09 -0.90
C THR A 57 13.78 1.60 -0.56
N VAL A 58 12.55 1.11 -0.72
CA VAL A 58 12.21 -0.28 -0.40
C VAL A 58 12.50 -1.18 -1.60
N GLU A 59 13.57 -1.95 -1.47
CA GLU A 59 13.88 -3.01 -2.43
C GLU A 59 13.00 -4.25 -2.19
N LEU A 60 12.34 -4.71 -3.24
CA LEU A 60 11.67 -6.00 -3.27
C LEU A 60 12.60 -7.06 -3.85
N THR A 61 12.55 -8.30 -3.34
CA THR A 61 13.24 -9.43 -3.99
C THR A 61 12.53 -9.81 -5.28
N ALA A 62 13.20 -10.53 -6.17
CA ALA A 62 12.65 -10.90 -7.48
C ALA A 62 11.30 -11.66 -7.39
N GLU A 63 11.07 -12.40 -6.32
CA GLU A 63 9.86 -13.23 -6.13
C GLU A 63 8.70 -12.45 -5.50
N GLN A 64 8.98 -11.31 -4.85
CA GLN A 64 7.99 -10.57 -4.07
C GLN A 64 6.94 -9.89 -4.95
N PRO A 65 7.27 -9.23 -6.08
CA PRO A 65 6.27 -8.65 -6.97
C PRO A 65 5.26 -9.68 -7.47
N ALA A 66 5.73 -10.85 -7.94
CA ALA A 66 4.85 -11.92 -8.41
C ALA A 66 3.94 -12.44 -7.30
N LYS A 67 4.45 -12.55 -6.06
CA LYS A 67 3.64 -12.95 -4.91
C LYS A 67 2.58 -11.90 -4.55
N LEU A 68 2.92 -10.61 -4.62
CA LEU A 68 1.98 -9.51 -4.39
C LEU A 68 0.92 -9.43 -5.49
N ASP A 69 1.29 -9.70 -6.74
CA ASP A 69 0.34 -9.79 -7.87
C ASP A 69 -0.68 -10.92 -7.70
N SER A 70 -0.30 -12.01 -7.03
CA SER A 70 -1.20 -13.15 -6.79
C SER A 70 -2.18 -12.96 -5.63
N LEU A 71 -2.09 -11.84 -4.90
CA LEU A 71 -2.96 -11.60 -3.76
C LEU A 71 -4.40 -11.31 -4.21
N PRO A 72 -5.41 -11.76 -3.43
CA PRO A 72 -6.78 -11.39 -3.70
C PRO A 72 -6.97 -9.86 -3.56
N PRO A 73 -8.02 -9.28 -4.18
CA PRO A 73 -8.32 -7.86 -4.05
C PRO A 73 -8.36 -7.41 -2.60
N ALA A 74 -7.88 -6.19 -2.34
CA ALA A 74 -7.85 -5.63 -1.00
C ALA A 74 -9.28 -5.54 -0.43
N ALA A 75 -9.50 -6.13 0.74
CA ALA A 75 -10.80 -6.14 1.43
C ALA A 75 -11.13 -4.81 2.16
N GLY A 76 -10.51 -3.70 1.76
CA GLY A 76 -10.65 -2.39 2.42
C GLY A 76 -11.75 -1.54 1.78
N HIS A 77 -12.35 -0.65 2.58
CA HIS A 77 -13.28 0.38 2.09
C HIS A 77 -12.46 1.56 1.55
N ASP A 78 -12.74 1.96 0.31
CA ASP A 78 -12.26 3.21 -0.26
C ASP A 78 -12.89 4.37 0.52
N GLY A 79 -12.07 5.15 1.24
CA GLY A 79 -12.54 6.32 2.02
C GLY A 79 -13.13 7.45 1.17
N ASN A 80 -13.41 7.20 -0.10
CA ASN A 80 -13.87 8.11 -1.13
C ASN A 80 -15.28 7.77 -1.66
N GLU A 81 -15.97 6.76 -1.11
CA GLU A 81 -17.36 6.42 -1.45
C GLU A 81 -18.27 7.68 -1.48
N GLU A 82 -18.09 8.58 -0.50
CA GLU A 82 -18.86 9.82 -0.42
C GLU A 82 -18.46 10.86 -1.48
N VAL A 83 -17.18 10.92 -1.84
CA VAL A 83 -16.70 11.76 -2.95
C VAL A 83 -17.19 11.23 -4.29
N ARG A 84 -17.18 9.90 -4.47
CA ARG A 84 -17.68 9.22 -5.68
C ARG A 84 -19.17 9.48 -5.88
N ARG A 85 -19.98 9.30 -4.83
CA ARG A 85 -21.43 9.63 -4.84
C ARG A 85 -21.74 11.10 -5.08
N ARG A 86 -20.78 12.01 -4.88
CA ARG A 86 -20.97 13.45 -5.08
C ARG A 86 -20.63 13.88 -6.50
N ILE A 87 -19.78 13.13 -7.20
CA ILE A 87 -19.44 13.32 -8.61
C ILE A 87 -20.48 12.65 -9.52
N GLU A 88 -21.09 11.56 -9.06
CA GLU A 88 -22.11 10.78 -9.81
C GLU A 88 -23.55 11.38 -9.72
N ARG A 89 -23.73 12.60 -9.21
CA ARG A 89 -25.05 13.28 -9.13
C ARG A 89 -25.22 14.37 -10.17
#